data_AF-A0A529NEH1-F1
#
_entry.id   AF-A0A529NEH1-F1
#
_cell.length_a   1.000
_cell.length_b   1.000
_cell.length_c   1.000
_cell.angle_alpha   90.00
_cell.angle_beta   90.00
_cell.angle_gamma   90.00
#
_symmetry.space_group_name_H-M   'P 1'
#
loop_
_entity.id
_entity.type
_entity.pdbx_description
1 polymer ?
#
loop_
_entity_poly.entity_id
_entity_poly.type
_entity_poly.pdbx_seq_one_letter_code
_entity_poly.pdbx_strand_id
1 'polypeptide(L)'
;GSNNTKTSQTKNITPDDYGQRYVHYGIREHGMAAAINGLTLHGGLIAYGGTFLCFSDYARPSMRLASLMGIRSIFVMTHDSIGLGEDGPTHQPVEHMAALRAIPNHKVFRPADAVET
;
A
#
# COMPACT_ATOMS: atom_id res chain seq x y z
N GLY A 1 8.27 4.79 -10.70
CA GLY A 1 6.84 5.06 -10.44
C GLY A 1 6.76 5.88 -9.18
N SER A 2 5.76 6.76 -9.06
CA SER A 2 5.66 7.75 -7.97
C SER A 2 5.73 7.15 -6.57
N ASN A 3 5.27 5.91 -6.38
CA ASN A 3 5.30 5.22 -5.08
C ASN A 3 6.65 4.58 -4.70
N ASN A 4 7.65 4.58 -5.57
CA ASN A 4 8.97 3.98 -5.35
C ASN A 4 8.97 2.50 -4.88
N THR A 5 7.91 1.75 -5.16
CA THR A 5 7.80 0.31 -4.84
C THR A 5 8.56 -0.60 -5.80
N LYS A 6 9.02 -0.08 -6.95
CA LYS A 6 9.82 -0.83 -7.93
C LYS A 6 11.29 -0.48 -7.78
N THR A 7 12.11 -1.45 -7.41
CA THR A 7 13.57 -1.31 -7.35
C THR A 7 14.22 -1.87 -8.62
N SER A 8 15.49 -1.55 -8.85
CA SER A 8 16.30 -2.13 -9.94
C SER A 8 16.45 -3.65 -9.83
N GLN A 9 16.27 -4.22 -8.64
CA GLN A 9 16.39 -5.65 -8.35
C GLN A 9 15.07 -6.42 -8.52
N THR A 10 13.97 -5.72 -8.79
CA THR A 10 12.63 -6.33 -8.95
C THR A 10 12.18 -6.28 -10.40
N LYS A 11 12.01 -7.47 -11.00
CA LYS A 11 11.44 -7.64 -12.34
C LYS A 11 9.93 -7.87 -12.26
N ASN A 12 9.24 -7.54 -13.35
CA ASN A 12 7.80 -7.68 -13.49
C ASN A 12 7.41 -9.16 -13.58
N ILE A 13 6.32 -9.54 -12.92
CA ILE A 13 5.59 -10.77 -13.23
C ILE A 13 4.87 -10.55 -14.56
N THR A 14 4.99 -11.52 -15.47
CA THR A 14 4.32 -11.54 -16.77
C THR A 14 3.58 -12.87 -16.96
N PRO A 15 2.65 -12.97 -17.93
CA PRO A 15 2.02 -14.25 -18.26
C PRO A 15 3.01 -15.36 -18.64
N ASP A 16 4.19 -14.99 -19.15
CA ASP A 16 5.25 -15.91 -19.56
C ASP A 16 6.27 -16.19 -18.44
N ASP A 17 6.29 -15.39 -17.37
CA ASP A 17 7.26 -15.52 -16.27
C ASP A 17 6.65 -15.11 -14.92
N TYR A 18 6.14 -16.11 -14.20
CA TYR A 18 5.63 -15.99 -12.83
C TYR A 18 6.72 -16.08 -11.75
N GLY A 19 7.99 -16.30 -12.12
CA GLY A 19 9.11 -16.41 -11.19
C GLY A 19 9.62 -15.06 -10.65
N GLN A 20 9.08 -13.96 -11.15
CA GLN A 20 9.46 -12.61 -10.75
C GLN A 20 8.63 -12.10 -9.55
N ARG A 21 8.89 -10.87 -9.10
CA ARG A 21 8.40 -10.37 -7.80
C ARG A 21 7.67 -9.03 -7.82
N TYR A 22 7.40 -8.47 -9.00
CA TYR A 22 6.71 -7.18 -9.12
C TYR A 22 5.39 -7.31 -9.89
N VAL A 23 4.27 -7.10 -9.19
CA VAL A 23 2.92 -7.16 -9.76
C VAL A 23 2.48 -5.76 -10.19
N HIS A 24 1.93 -5.65 -11.41
CA HIS A 24 1.25 -4.44 -11.88
C HIS A 24 -0.26 -4.57 -11.66
N TYR A 25 -0.77 -3.96 -10.60
CA TYR A 25 -2.20 -4.00 -10.28
C TYR A 25 -3.06 -3.08 -11.18
N GLY A 26 -2.45 -2.08 -11.81
CA GLY A 26 -3.17 -0.96 -12.45
C GLY A 26 -3.80 -0.02 -11.43
N ILE A 27 -4.72 0.83 -11.86
CA ILE A 27 -5.48 1.77 -11.01
C ILE A 27 -6.63 1.00 -10.35
N ARG A 28 -6.30 0.16 -9.35
CA ARG A 28 -7.22 -0.80 -8.72
C ARG A 28 -6.90 -0.99 -7.25
N GLU A 29 -6.90 0.07 -6.45
CA GLU A 29 -6.45 0.10 -5.05
C GLU A 29 -7.17 -0.93 -4.17
N HIS A 30 -8.49 -1.03 -4.29
CA HIS A 30 -9.29 -2.04 -3.58
C HIS A 30 -8.87 -3.46 -3.97
N GLY A 31 -8.77 -3.72 -5.27
CA GLY A 31 -8.37 -5.04 -5.79
C GLY A 31 -6.94 -5.40 -5.42
N MET A 32 -6.02 -4.43 -5.46
CA MET A 32 -4.64 -4.57 -4.99
C MET A 32 -4.60 -4.99 -3.53
N ALA A 33 -5.29 -4.25 -2.64
CA ALA A 33 -5.27 -4.56 -1.22
C ALA A 33 -5.91 -5.93 -0.91
N ALA A 34 -7.00 -6.29 -1.58
CA ALA A 34 -7.59 -7.62 -1.46
C ALA A 34 -6.65 -8.73 -1.97
N ALA A 35 -5.95 -8.51 -3.09
CA ALA A 35 -4.97 -9.46 -3.62
C ALA A 35 -3.76 -9.62 -2.68
N ILE A 36 -3.26 -8.53 -2.08
CA ILE A 36 -2.19 -8.59 -1.07
C ILE A 36 -2.63 -9.44 0.13
N ASN A 37 -3.88 -9.29 0.60
CA ASN A 37 -4.42 -10.13 1.67
C ASN A 37 -4.42 -11.61 1.27
N GLY A 38 -4.88 -11.92 0.06
CA GLY A 38 -4.87 -13.30 -0.48
C GLY A 38 -3.47 -13.90 -0.58
N LEU A 39 -2.50 -13.13 -1.09
CA LEU A 39 -1.08 -13.54 -1.16
C LEU A 39 -0.49 -13.77 0.23
N THR A 40 -0.85 -12.94 1.19
CA THR A 40 -0.39 -13.07 2.58
C THR A 40 -0.96 -14.33 3.23
N LEU A 41 -2.24 -14.62 3.01
CA LEU A 41 -2.93 -15.82 3.53
C LEU A 41 -2.42 -17.11 2.89
N HIS A 42 -2.09 -17.08 1.60
CA HIS A 42 -1.51 -18.23 0.90
C HIS A 42 -0.20 -18.69 1.57
N GLY A 43 0.57 -17.74 2.14
CA GLY A 43 1.84 -18.03 2.81
C GLY A 43 3.02 -18.17 1.84
N GLY A 44 4.22 -18.15 2.43
CA GLY A 44 5.50 -18.19 1.70
C GLY A 44 6.00 -16.83 1.20
N LEU A 45 5.19 -15.78 1.28
CA LEU A 45 5.52 -14.44 0.79
C LEU A 45 5.26 -13.37 1.86
N ILE A 46 6.04 -12.29 1.80
CA ILE A 46 5.73 -11.03 2.49
C ILE A 46 5.22 -10.06 1.43
N ALA A 47 3.90 -9.99 1.28
CA ALA A 47 3.28 -9.19 0.24
C ALA A 47 3.17 -7.71 0.65
N TYR A 48 3.53 -6.82 -0.27
CA TYR A 48 3.34 -5.39 -0.12
C TYR A 48 2.84 -4.77 -1.43
N GLY A 49 2.18 -3.61 -1.34
CA GLY A 49 1.82 -2.79 -2.48
C GLY A 49 1.62 -1.34 -2.05
N GLY A 50 1.59 -0.42 -3.00
CA GLY A 50 1.57 1.00 -2.68
C GLY A 50 0.77 1.87 -3.64
N THR A 51 0.16 2.89 -3.06
CA THR A 51 -0.57 3.98 -3.72
C THR A 51 -0.32 5.29 -2.96
N PHE A 52 -0.97 6.39 -3.36
CA PHE A 52 -0.95 7.63 -2.58
C PHE A 52 -1.81 7.48 -1.33
N LEU A 53 -1.40 8.10 -0.23
CA LEU A 53 -2.16 8.05 1.03
C LEU A 53 -3.59 8.59 0.85
N CYS A 54 -3.77 9.60 -0.01
CA CYS A 54 -5.09 10.13 -0.36
C CYS A 54 -6.02 9.09 -1.01
N PHE A 55 -5.48 8.05 -1.64
CA PHE A 55 -6.24 6.96 -2.25
C PHE A 55 -6.39 5.73 -1.34
N SER A 56 -5.90 5.80 -0.10
CA SER A 56 -6.15 4.74 0.89
C SER A 56 -7.65 4.52 1.14
N ASP A 57 -8.49 5.52 0.91
CA ASP A 57 -9.95 5.44 1.00
C ASP A 57 -10.54 4.40 0.03
N TYR A 58 -9.97 4.24 -1.17
CA TYR A 58 -10.37 3.20 -2.11
C TYR A 58 -10.00 1.79 -1.61
N ALA A 59 -8.90 1.66 -0.85
CA ALA A 59 -8.39 0.40 -0.32
C ALA A 59 -8.88 0.04 1.10
N ARG A 60 -9.48 1.00 1.81
CA ARG A 60 -9.75 0.93 3.26
C ARG A 60 -10.52 -0.33 3.69
N PRO A 61 -11.57 -0.81 2.98
CA PRO A 61 -12.27 -2.03 3.38
C PRO A 61 -11.35 -3.26 3.38
N SER A 62 -10.47 -3.39 2.38
CA SER A 62 -9.51 -4.50 2.31
C SER A 62 -8.41 -4.38 3.36
N MET A 63 -7.93 -3.17 3.65
CA MET A 63 -6.98 -2.92 4.74
C MET A 63 -7.60 -3.25 6.12
N ARG A 64 -8.89 -2.97 6.32
CA ARG A 64 -9.63 -3.37 7.51
C ARG A 64 -9.72 -4.89 7.64
N LEU A 65 -9.95 -5.61 6.53
CA LEU A 65 -9.94 -7.08 6.54
C LEU A 65 -8.57 -7.66 6.92
N ALA A 66 -7.47 -7.07 6.43
CA ALA A 66 -6.12 -7.48 6.85
C ALA A 66 -5.95 -7.41 8.37
N SER A 67 -6.41 -6.28 8.94
CA SER A 67 -6.34 -6.02 10.38
C SER A 67 -7.23 -6.96 11.19
N LEU A 68 -8.43 -7.25 10.69
CA LEU A 68 -9.37 -8.22 11.29
C LEU A 68 -8.81 -9.66 11.28
N MET A 69 -8.16 -10.05 10.19
CA MET A 69 -7.57 -11.39 10.05
C MET A 69 -6.24 -11.55 10.80
N GLY A 70 -5.64 -10.45 11.31
CA GLY A 70 -4.36 -10.49 12.00
C GLY A 70 -3.18 -10.87 11.08
N ILE A 71 -3.29 -10.57 9.78
CA ILE A 71 -2.28 -10.95 8.78
C ILE A 71 -1.31 -9.81 8.48
N ARG A 72 -0.08 -10.16 8.11
CA ARG A 72 1.01 -9.20 7.81
C ARG A 72 0.95 -8.69 6.37
N SER A 73 -0.16 -8.06 5.99
CA SER A 73 -0.25 -7.33 4.72
C SER A 73 0.35 -5.93 4.88
N ILE A 74 1.27 -5.56 3.99
CA ILE A 74 2.02 -4.30 4.09
C ILE A 74 1.52 -3.33 3.02
N PHE A 75 1.16 -2.11 3.42
CA PHE A 75 0.66 -1.07 2.51
C PHE A 75 1.60 0.14 2.55
N VAL A 76 2.22 0.46 1.40
CA VAL A 76 3.14 1.59 1.23
C VAL A 76 2.33 2.79 0.73
N MET A 77 1.97 3.70 1.65
CA MET A 77 1.18 4.89 1.34
C MET A 77 2.09 6.11 1.25
N THR A 78 2.39 6.56 0.03
CA THR A 78 3.27 7.72 -0.21
C THR A 78 2.48 9.02 -0.37
N HIS A 79 3.14 10.15 -0.64
CA HIS A 79 2.47 11.45 -0.89
C HIS A 79 1.55 11.80 0.30
N ASP A 80 2.15 11.84 1.49
CA ASP A 80 1.46 11.69 2.78
C ASP A 80 0.84 12.99 3.34
N SER A 81 0.94 14.11 2.61
CA SER A 81 0.58 15.42 3.12
C SER A 81 0.41 16.47 2.01
N ILE A 82 0.11 17.71 2.42
CA ILE A 82 0.11 18.90 1.57
C ILE A 82 1.47 19.17 0.88
N GLY A 83 2.56 18.52 1.33
CA GLY A 83 3.88 18.62 0.71
C GLY A 83 3.95 18.12 -0.74
N LEU A 84 2.87 17.49 -1.25
CA LEU A 84 2.72 17.12 -2.65
C LEU A 84 2.70 18.34 -3.60
N GLY A 85 2.12 19.47 -3.18
CA GLY A 85 2.09 20.68 -4.02
C GLY A 85 0.98 20.68 -5.08
N GLU A 86 1.37 20.69 -6.36
CA GLU A 86 0.55 21.16 -7.49
C GLU A 86 -0.68 20.29 -7.82
N ASP A 87 -0.68 19.01 -7.42
CA ASP A 87 -1.82 18.10 -7.64
C ASP A 87 -3.09 18.50 -6.84
N GLY A 88 -2.94 19.42 -5.89
CA GLY A 88 -4.06 20.10 -5.25
C GLY A 88 -4.85 19.25 -4.24
N PRO A 89 -5.98 19.77 -3.75
CA PRO A 89 -6.66 19.24 -2.56
C PRO A 89 -7.22 17.82 -2.75
N THR A 90 -7.48 17.39 -3.99
CA THR A 90 -7.96 16.03 -4.28
C THR A 90 -6.89 14.95 -4.12
N HIS A 91 -5.62 15.34 -4.01
CA HIS A 91 -4.48 14.43 -3.87
C HIS A 91 -3.73 14.60 -2.55
N GLN A 92 -4.10 15.60 -1.76
CA GLN A 92 -3.43 15.96 -0.51
C GLN A 92 -4.20 15.37 0.67
N PRO A 93 -3.70 14.31 1.33
CA PRO A 93 -4.39 13.70 2.45
C PRO A 93 -4.40 14.62 3.67
N VAL A 94 -5.54 14.67 4.38
CA VAL A 94 -5.71 15.46 5.61
C VAL A 94 -6.08 14.54 6.79
N GLU A 95 -7.20 13.84 6.68
CA GLU A 95 -7.81 12.96 7.69
C GLU A 95 -7.32 11.50 7.63
N HIS A 96 -6.64 11.13 6.54
CA HIS A 96 -6.39 9.74 6.17
C HIS A 96 -5.56 8.99 7.22
N MET A 97 -4.53 9.64 7.79
CA MET A 97 -3.73 9.05 8.87
C MET A 97 -4.56 8.81 10.14
N ALA A 98 -5.47 9.72 10.50
CA ALA A 98 -6.36 9.54 11.65
C ALA A 98 -7.35 8.39 11.40
N ALA A 99 -7.93 8.33 10.19
CA ALA A 99 -8.84 7.26 9.79
C ALA A 99 -8.17 5.87 9.86
N LEU A 100 -6.92 5.75 9.38
CA LEU A 100 -6.17 4.49 9.44
C LEU A 100 -5.78 4.10 10.88
N ARG A 101 -5.38 5.07 11.71
CA ARG A 101 -5.06 4.83 13.14
C ARG A 101 -6.27 4.38 13.97
N ALA A 102 -7.48 4.76 13.55
CA ALA A 102 -8.70 4.35 14.23
C ALA A 102 -9.09 2.88 13.95
N ILE A 103 -8.47 2.21 12.99
CA ILE A 103 -8.74 0.79 12.69
C ILE A 103 -8.03 -0.08 13.75
N PRO A 104 -8.76 -0.93 14.50
CA PRO A 104 -8.13 -1.84 15.46
C PRO A 104 -7.13 -2.79 14.78
N ASN A 105 -6.02 -3.08 15.46
CA ASN A 105 -4.92 -3.93 14.97
C ASN A 105 -4.25 -3.42 13.67
N HIS A 106 -4.47 -2.17 13.29
CA HIS A 106 -3.81 -1.56 12.14
C HIS A 106 -2.61 -0.72 12.57
N LYS A 107 -1.40 -1.21 12.32
CA LYS A 107 -0.17 -0.49 12.67
C LYS A 107 0.15 0.55 11.60
N VAL A 108 0.17 1.83 11.99
CA VAL A 108 0.45 2.97 11.10
C VAL A 108 1.78 3.61 11.50
N PHE A 109 2.73 3.60 10.57
CA PHE A 109 4.05 4.22 10.73
C PHE A 109 4.17 5.41 9.76
N ARG A 110 4.64 6.55 10.28
CA ARG A 110 4.93 7.75 9.50
C ARG A 110 6.35 8.21 9.86
N PRO A 111 7.38 7.65 9.21
CA PRO A 111 8.78 7.90 9.56
C PRO A 111 9.16 9.36 9.29
N ALA A 112 10.01 9.92 10.15
CA ALA A 112 10.51 11.29 10.04
C ALA A 112 11.81 11.39 9.21
N ASP A 113 12.52 10.29 9.03
CA ASP A 113 13.74 10.22 8.21
C ASP A 113 13.94 8.82 7.57
N ALA A 114 15.07 8.64 6.89
CA ALA A 114 15.43 7.39 6.22
C ALA A 114 15.87 6.27 7.17
N VAL A 115 16.25 6.57 8.41
CA VAL A 115 16.64 5.56 9.41
C VAL A 115 15.40 4.98 10.08
N GLU A 116 14.36 5.80 10.26
CA GLU A 116 13.04 5.36 10.73
C GLU A 116 12.25 4.58 9.67
N THR A 117 12.60 4.73 8.39
CA THR A 117 11.92 4.07 7.25
C THR A 117 12.37 2.63 7.07
#